data_AF-A0A1A6HTZ9-F1
#
_entry.id   AF-A0A1A6HTZ9-F1
#
_cell.length_a   1.000
_cell.length_b   1.000
_cell.length_c   1.000
_cell.angle_alpha   90.00
_cell.angle_beta   90.00
_cell.angle_gamma   90.00
#
_symmetry.space_group_name_H-M   'P 1'
#
loop_
_entity.id
_entity.type
_entity.pdbx_description
1 polymer ?
#
loop_
_entity_poly.entity_id
_entity_poly.type
_entity_poly.pdbx_seq_one_letter_code
_entity_poly.pdbx_strand_id
1 'polypeptide(L)'
;LQNQRQTGETFSLLDQGQGAEQSGLQALLSRWPLFDLTVIDQLFKEMSYCLFDLKALCSILNQRAQGKEPNLSLLLGIRSMNCSAEETENDHSPEALTKKLSDVCQLRRDIDELRTTISDRYAQDMGDNCVT
;
A
#
# COMPACT_ATOMS: atom_id res chain seq x y z
N LEU A 1 22.62 -37.62 23.33
CA LEU A 1 22.44 -36.16 23.21
C LEU A 1 23.72 -35.59 22.58
N GLN A 2 24.13 -35.90 21.35
CA GLN A 2 23.56 -35.74 20.01
C GLN A 2 23.32 -34.28 19.59
N ASN A 3 24.01 -33.90 18.50
CA ASN A 3 23.97 -32.67 17.69
C ASN A 3 24.70 -31.43 18.26
N GLN A 4 25.63 -30.76 17.58
CA GLN A 4 25.76 -30.49 16.15
C GLN A 4 27.23 -30.48 15.69
N ARG A 5 27.53 -31.16 14.58
CA ARG A 5 28.78 -31.03 13.83
C ARG A 5 28.47 -30.30 12.51
N GLN A 6 29.18 -29.19 12.31
CA GLN A 6 29.82 -28.76 11.07
C GLN A 6 29.00 -28.87 9.77
N THR A 7 28.55 -27.71 9.30
CA THR A 7 28.25 -27.39 7.90
C THR A 7 29.50 -27.63 7.05
N GLY A 8 29.60 -28.85 6.54
CA GLY A 8 30.57 -29.27 5.53
C GLY A 8 29.81 -29.73 4.30
N GLU A 9 29.96 -28.96 3.25
CA GLU A 9 29.83 -29.30 1.83
C GLU A 9 29.59 -30.80 1.54
N THR A 10 28.47 -31.10 0.89
CA THR A 10 28.37 -32.32 0.07
C THR A 10 27.62 -31.98 -1.20
N PHE A 11 28.34 -31.32 -2.09
CA PHE A 11 28.01 -31.22 -3.49
C PHE A 11 28.48 -32.51 -4.15
N SER A 12 27.69 -33.59 -4.11
CA SER A 12 27.93 -34.76 -4.96
C SER A 12 26.69 -35.64 -5.10
N LEU A 13 26.38 -35.95 -6.35
CA LEU A 13 25.73 -37.18 -6.80
C LEU A 13 24.19 -37.24 -6.73
N LEU A 14 23.55 -36.79 -7.82
CA LEU A 14 22.41 -37.48 -8.42
C LEU A 14 22.54 -37.33 -9.95
N ASP A 15 23.31 -38.24 -10.53
CA ASP A 15 23.10 -38.67 -11.91
C ASP A 15 22.19 -39.91 -11.89
N GLN A 16 21.38 -40.03 -12.95
CA GLN A 16 20.51 -41.15 -13.33
C GLN A 16 19.18 -41.34 -12.59
N GLY A 17 18.14 -40.77 -13.21
CA GLY A 17 16.74 -41.09 -12.99
C GLY A 17 15.82 -40.20 -13.85
N GLN A 18 15.85 -40.39 -15.17
CA GLN A 18 14.96 -39.70 -16.11
C GLN A 18 13.48 -39.99 -15.81
N GLY A 19 12.69 -38.93 -15.60
CA GLY A 19 11.27 -38.90 -15.99
C GLY A 19 10.24 -39.27 -14.93
N ALA A 20 10.15 -38.55 -13.80
CA ALA A 20 8.90 -38.56 -12.99
C ALA A 20 8.68 -37.35 -12.05
N GLU A 21 9.65 -36.46 -11.84
CA GLU A 21 9.55 -35.46 -10.75
C GLU A 21 9.24 -34.02 -11.20
N GLN A 22 9.02 -33.78 -12.50
CA GLN A 22 8.55 -32.47 -12.98
C GLN A 22 7.05 -32.24 -12.75
N SER A 23 6.28 -33.31 -12.49
CA SER A 23 4.82 -33.20 -12.26
C SER A 23 4.45 -32.83 -10.82
N GLY A 24 5.28 -33.12 -9.82
CA GLY A 24 4.93 -32.87 -8.41
C GLY A 24 4.86 -31.38 -8.04
N LEU A 25 5.81 -30.58 -8.51
CA LEU A 25 5.84 -29.13 -8.27
C LEU A 25 4.83 -28.37 -9.15
N GLN A 26 4.58 -28.85 -10.39
CA GLN A 26 3.50 -28.29 -11.23
C GLN A 26 2.09 -28.65 -10.71
N ALA A 27 1.90 -29.82 -10.11
CA ALA A 27 0.61 -30.24 -9.53
C ALA A 27 0.29 -29.54 -8.19
N LEU A 28 1.28 -29.05 -7.46
CA LEU A 28 1.07 -28.28 -6.22
C LEU A 28 0.77 -26.81 -6.49
N LEU A 29 1.33 -26.22 -7.56
CA LEU A 29 1.01 -24.85 -7.97
C LEU A 29 -0.39 -24.72 -8.60
N SER A 30 -0.84 -25.76 -9.32
CA SER A 30 -2.16 -25.79 -9.97
C SER A 30 -3.34 -26.00 -9.00
N ARG A 31 -3.06 -26.13 -7.70
CA ARG A 31 -4.06 -26.34 -6.65
C ARG A 31 -4.27 -25.12 -5.74
N TRP A 32 -3.86 -23.93 -6.20
CA TRP A 32 -4.37 -22.69 -5.60
C TRP A 32 -5.77 -22.42 -6.19
N PRO A 33 -6.80 -22.19 -5.35
CA PRO A 33 -8.14 -21.95 -5.85
C PRO A 33 -8.12 -20.66 -6.67
N LEU A 34 -8.32 -20.78 -7.98
CA LEU A 34 -8.40 -19.68 -8.95
C LEU A 34 -9.42 -18.59 -8.54
N PHE A 35 -10.39 -18.97 -7.69
CA PHE A 35 -11.39 -18.08 -7.08
C PHE A 35 -10.79 -17.02 -6.14
N ASP A 36 -9.61 -17.26 -5.57
CA ASP A 36 -8.98 -16.36 -4.58
C ASP A 36 -8.30 -15.15 -5.24
N LEU A 37 -7.73 -15.34 -6.44
CA LEU A 37 -6.97 -14.28 -7.14
C LEU A 37 -7.86 -13.10 -7.54
N THR A 38 -9.06 -13.36 -8.07
CA THR A 38 -9.98 -12.28 -8.49
C THR A 38 -10.48 -11.42 -7.33
N VAL A 39 -10.66 -12.03 -6.14
CA VAL A 39 -11.08 -11.32 -4.93
C VAL A 39 -9.94 -10.47 -4.40
N ILE A 40 -8.72 -11.02 -4.43
CA ILE A 40 -7.49 -10.30 -4.07
C ILE A 40 -7.28 -9.10 -5.00
N ASP A 41 -7.46 -9.28 -6.31
CA ASP A 41 -7.32 -8.21 -7.30
C ASP A 41 -8.34 -7.09 -7.07
N GLN A 42 -9.60 -7.46 -6.83
CA GLN A 42 -10.65 -6.50 -6.49
C GLN A 42 -10.35 -5.78 -5.17
N LEU A 43 -9.82 -6.47 -4.15
CA LEU A 43 -9.42 -5.86 -2.89
C LEU A 43 -8.30 -4.85 -3.09
N PHE A 44 -7.26 -5.18 -3.87
CA PHE A 44 -6.18 -4.24 -4.18
C PHE A 44 -6.68 -3.01 -4.92
N LYS A 45 -7.64 -3.17 -5.83
CA LYS A 45 -8.29 -2.06 -6.53
C LYS A 45 -9.05 -1.15 -5.57
N GLU A 46 -9.88 -1.71 -4.70
CA GLU A 46 -10.61 -0.93 -3.68
C GLU A 46 -9.67 -0.23 -2.69
N MET A 47 -8.63 -0.91 -2.21
CA MET A 47 -7.61 -0.30 -1.35
C MET A 47 -6.91 0.87 -2.05
N SER A 48 -6.69 0.78 -3.36
CA SER A 48 -6.09 1.86 -4.15
C SER A 48 -7.01 3.07 -4.20
N TYR A 49 -8.30 2.87 -4.47
CA TYR A 49 -9.29 3.95 -4.43
C TYR A 49 -9.36 4.62 -3.06
N CYS A 50 -9.45 3.83 -1.99
CA CYS A 50 -9.41 4.36 -0.62
C CYS A 50 -8.14 5.18 -0.36
N LEU A 51 -6.97 4.73 -0.83
CA LEU A 51 -5.72 5.46 -0.65
C LEU A 51 -5.76 6.82 -1.36
N PHE A 52 -6.25 6.87 -2.60
CA PHE A 52 -6.39 8.13 -3.33
C PHE A 52 -7.33 9.10 -2.61
N ASP A 53 -8.50 8.62 -2.18
CA ASP A 53 -9.48 9.44 -1.49
C ASP A 53 -8.93 9.96 -0.15
N LEU A 54 -8.24 9.10 0.62
CA LEU A 54 -7.59 9.50 1.87
C LEU A 54 -6.48 10.55 1.66
N LYS A 55 -5.66 10.41 0.61
CA LYS A 55 -4.64 11.41 0.27
C LYS A 55 -5.27 12.75 -0.11
N ALA A 56 -6.34 12.73 -0.91
CA ALA A 56 -7.09 13.93 -1.27
C ALA A 56 -7.68 14.61 -0.02
N LEU A 57 -8.34 13.85 0.85
CA LEU A 57 -8.90 14.34 2.11
C LEU A 57 -7.82 14.92 3.02
N CYS A 58 -6.69 14.23 3.18
CA CYS A 58 -5.58 14.72 4.01
C CYS A 58 -5.03 16.05 3.47
N SER A 59 -4.90 16.18 2.13
CA SER A 59 -4.49 17.43 1.49
C SER A 59 -5.46 18.58 1.78
N ILE A 60 -6.76 18.34 1.62
CA ILE A 60 -7.82 19.33 1.91
C ILE A 60 -7.78 19.75 3.38
N LEU A 61 -7.69 18.78 4.29
CA LEU A 61 -7.66 19.05 5.72
C LEU A 61 -6.42 19.84 6.11
N ASN A 62 -5.25 19.54 5.52
CA ASN A 62 -4.02 20.29 5.79
C ASN A 62 -4.10 21.72 5.25
N GLN A 63 -4.66 21.93 4.04
CA GLN A 63 -4.93 23.26 3.52
C GLN A 63 -5.82 24.06 4.46
N ARG A 64 -6.92 23.47 4.94
CA ARG A 64 -7.85 24.10 5.88
C ARG A 64 -7.22 24.39 7.24
N ALA A 65 -6.46 23.45 7.80
CA ALA A 65 -5.77 23.62 9.08
C ALA A 65 -4.73 24.76 9.03
N GLN A 66 -4.16 25.02 7.86
CA GLN A 66 -3.26 26.14 7.62
C GLN A 66 -4.00 27.47 7.30
N GLY A 67 -5.33 27.48 7.25
CA GLY A 67 -6.14 28.64 6.90
C GLY A 67 -6.17 28.94 5.39
N LYS A 68 -5.76 28.00 4.54
CA LYS A 68 -5.78 28.12 3.07
C LYS A 68 -7.12 27.63 2.51
N GLU A 69 -7.46 28.13 1.33
CA GLU A 69 -8.60 27.62 0.58
C GLU A 69 -8.32 26.18 0.08
N PRO A 70 -9.26 25.23 0.26
CA PRO A 70 -9.06 23.85 -0.16
C PRO A 70 -9.16 23.70 -1.68
N ASN A 71 -8.46 22.72 -2.25
CA ASN A 71 -8.59 22.39 -3.66
C ASN A 71 -10.01 21.87 -3.98
N LEU A 72 -10.79 22.66 -4.73
CA LEU A 72 -12.18 22.35 -5.09
C LEU A 72 -12.32 21.07 -5.91
N SER A 73 -11.37 20.76 -6.80
CA SER A 73 -11.42 19.54 -7.60
C SER A 73 -11.30 18.29 -6.73
N LEU A 74 -10.36 18.30 -5.77
CA LEU A 74 -10.22 17.22 -4.78
C LEU A 74 -11.46 17.14 -3.89
N LEU A 75 -12.00 18.28 -3.46
CA LEU A 75 -13.19 18.34 -2.60
C LEU A 75 -14.43 17.76 -3.27
N LEU A 76 -14.59 17.99 -4.58
CA LEU A 76 -15.67 17.44 -5.39
C LEU A 76 -15.44 15.99 -5.81
N GLY A 77 -14.32 15.37 -5.41
CA GLY A 77 -13.99 14.00 -5.77
C GLY A 77 -13.72 13.83 -7.28
N ILE A 78 -13.42 14.92 -8.00
CA ILE A 78 -13.14 14.87 -9.42
C ILE A 78 -11.74 14.28 -9.57
N ARG A 79 -11.69 13.00 -9.91
CA ARG A 79 -10.43 12.32 -10.23
C ARG A 79 -9.89 12.96 -11.50
N SER A 80 -8.69 13.56 -11.44
CA SER A 80 -7.98 13.95 -12.65
C SER A 80 -7.89 12.71 -13.53
N MET A 81 -8.36 12.80 -14.78
CA MET A 81 -8.45 11.70 -15.76
C MET A 81 -7.07 11.18 -16.21
N ASN A 82 -6.07 11.16 -15.32
CA ASN A 82 -4.77 10.57 -15.54
C ASN A 82 -4.76 9.06 -15.24
N CYS A 83 -5.80 8.53 -14.59
CA CYS A 83 -6.11 7.10 -14.67
C CYS A 83 -6.89 6.87 -15.96
N SER A 84 -6.16 6.81 -17.09
CA SER A 84 -6.70 6.20 -18.31
C SER A 84 -7.24 4.82 -17.94
N ALA A 85 -8.35 4.41 -18.55
CA ALA A 85 -8.98 3.10 -18.36
C ALA A 85 -8.04 1.90 -18.66
N GLU A 86 -6.81 2.15 -19.06
CA GLU A 86 -5.75 1.21 -19.42
C GLU A 86 -4.79 0.84 -18.27
N GLU A 87 -4.86 1.49 -17.09
CA GLU A 87 -4.00 1.14 -15.93
C GLU A 87 -4.46 -0.12 -15.16
N THR A 88 -5.58 -0.73 -15.56
CA THR A 88 -6.16 -1.88 -14.83
C THR A 88 -5.37 -3.18 -14.98
N GLU A 89 -4.43 -3.28 -15.92
CA GLU A 89 -3.66 -4.53 -16.12
C GLU A 89 -2.35 -4.60 -15.32
N ASN A 90 -1.83 -3.49 -14.81
CA ASN A 90 -0.51 -3.48 -14.11
C ASN A 90 -0.59 -3.08 -12.63
N ASP A 91 -1.80 -2.96 -12.09
CA ASP A 91 -2.08 -2.51 -10.72
C ASP A 91 -1.53 -3.44 -9.62
N HIS A 92 -1.18 -4.68 -10.00
CA HIS A 92 -0.63 -5.73 -9.13
C HIS A 92 0.87 -5.98 -9.35
N SER A 93 1.54 -5.21 -10.22
CA SER A 93 2.99 -5.32 -10.35
C SER A 93 3.69 -5.00 -9.03
N PRO A 94 4.82 -5.67 -8.71
CA PRO A 94 5.58 -5.39 -7.49
C PRO A 94 6.02 -3.92 -7.43
N GLU A 95 6.28 -3.28 -8.57
CA GLU A 95 6.60 -1.86 -8.67
C GLU A 95 5.41 -0.98 -8.27
N ALA A 96 4.20 -1.27 -8.77
CA ALA A 96 2.99 -0.55 -8.41
C ALA A 96 2.66 -0.71 -6.93
N LEU A 97 2.80 -1.92 -6.38
CA LEU A 97 2.60 -2.20 -4.95
C LEU A 97 3.63 -1.46 -4.07
N THR A 98 4.89 -1.40 -4.50
CA THR A 98 5.95 -0.65 -3.81
C THR A 98 5.64 0.86 -3.79
N LYS A 99 5.15 1.40 -4.91
CA LYS A 99 4.68 2.79 -4.98
C LYS A 99 3.50 3.03 -4.03
N LYS A 100 2.49 2.15 -4.03
CA LYS A 100 1.33 2.22 -3.12
C LYS A 100 1.78 2.19 -1.65
N LEU A 101 2.74 1.33 -1.31
CA LEU A 101 3.32 1.30 0.04
C LEU A 101 3.99 2.62 0.41
N SER A 102 4.79 3.20 -0.49
CA SER A 102 5.40 4.52 -0.30
C SER A 102 4.34 5.61 -0.10
N ASP A 103 3.27 5.59 -0.90
CA ASP A 103 2.15 6.52 -0.80
C ASP A 103 1.40 6.39 0.53
N VAL A 104 1.20 5.17 1.04
CA VAL A 104 0.62 4.92 2.36
C VAL A 104 1.52 5.44 3.47
N CYS A 105 2.83 5.21 3.37
CA CYS A 105 3.81 5.73 4.32
C CYS A 105 3.85 7.26 4.33
N GLN A 106 3.74 7.90 3.16
CA GLN A 106 3.64 9.35 3.06
C GLN A 106 2.34 9.86 3.69
N LEU A 107 1.20 9.25 3.36
CA LEU A 107 -0.09 9.60 3.94
C LEU A 107 -0.05 9.53 5.48
N ARG A 108 0.63 8.54 6.05
CA ARG A 108 0.81 8.46 7.51
C ARG A 108 1.53 9.69 8.06
N ARG A 109 2.61 10.13 7.42
CA ARG A 109 3.35 11.35 7.81
C ARG A 109 2.49 12.60 7.68
N ASP A 110 1.74 12.73 6.58
CA ASP A 110 0.86 13.87 6.34
C ASP A 110 -0.24 13.96 7.41
N ILE A 111 -0.77 12.82 7.86
CA ILE A 111 -1.74 12.75 8.97
C ILE A 111 -1.12 13.23 10.29
N ASP A 112 0.13 12.83 10.58
CA ASP A 112 0.80 13.23 11.82
C ASP A 112 1.17 14.73 11.81
N GLU A 113 1.55 15.28 10.65
CA GLU A 113 1.72 16.72 10.46
C GLU A 113 0.40 17.48 10.64
N LEU A 114 -0.69 16.98 10.04
CA LEU A 114 -2.01 17.55 10.19
C LEU A 114 -2.46 17.57 11.66
N ARG A 115 -2.25 16.47 12.39
CA ARG A 115 -2.54 16.38 13.83
C ARG A 115 -1.77 17.42 14.63
N THR A 116 -0.49 17.60 14.33
CA THR A 116 0.36 18.62 14.95
C THR A 116 -0.21 20.02 14.67
N THR A 117 -0.48 20.33 13.40
CA THR A 117 -1.02 21.64 12.99
C THR A 117 -2.36 21.96 13.66
N ILE A 118 -3.29 21.00 13.69
CA ILE A 118 -4.59 21.18 14.35
C ILE A 118 -4.40 21.40 15.86
N SER A 119 -3.49 20.65 16.48
CA SER A 119 -3.22 20.77 17.92
C SER A 119 -2.63 22.14 18.27
N ASP A 120 -1.68 22.64 17.48
CA ASP A 120 -1.07 23.95 17.67
C ASP A 120 -2.11 25.08 17.53
N ARG A 121 -2.97 24.98 16.50
CA ARG A 121 -4.07 25.93 16.30
C ARG A 121 -5.06 25.91 17.46
N TYR A 122 -5.44 24.73 17.92
CA TYR A 122 -6.34 24.60 19.07
C TYR A 122 -5.73 25.21 20.33
N ALA A 123 -4.44 24.98 20.59
CA ALA A 123 -3.74 25.57 21.73
C ALA A 123 -3.69 27.10 21.64
N GLN A 124 -3.43 27.64 20.44
CA GLN A 124 -3.45 29.07 20.19
C GLN A 124 -4.85 29.67 20.42
N ASP A 125 -5.89 29.09 19.81
CA ASP A 125 -7.27 29.58 19.94
C ASP A 125 -7.74 29.54 21.41
N MET A 126 -7.38 28.51 22.16
CA MET A 126 -7.70 28.41 23.60
C MET A 126 -6.94 29.45 24.43
N GLY A 127 -5.70 29.80 24.05
CA GLY A 127 -4.94 30.88 24.68
C GLY A 127 -5.49 32.28 24.37
N ASP A 128 -5.84 32.53 23.10
CA ASP A 128 -6.34 33.84 22.63
C ASP A 128 -7.72 34.17 23.22
N ASN A 129 -8.59 33.17 23.43
CA ASN A 129 -9.91 33.34 24.03
C ASN A 129 -9.90 33.70 25.54
N CYS A 130 -8.74 33.73 26.20
CA CYS A 130 -8.63 34.05 27.63
C CYS A 130 -8.20 35.50 27.92
N VAL A 131 -7.99 36.35 26.90
CA VAL A 131 -7.46 37.73 27.06
C VAL A 131 -8.53 38.82 26.88
N THR A 132 -9.83 38.49 27.01
CA THR A 132 -10.92 39.49 26.95
C THR A 132 -11.30 39.96 28.36
#